data_AF-A0A915M586-F1
#
_entry.id   AF-A0A915M586-F1
#
_cell.length_a   1.000
_cell.length_b   1.000
_cell.length_c   1.000
_cell.angle_alpha   90.00
_cell.angle_beta   90.00
_cell.angle_gamma   90.00
#
_symmetry.space_group_name_H-M   'P 1'
#
loop_
_entity.id
_entity.type
_entity.pdbx_description
1 polymer ?
#
loop_
_entity_poly.entity_id
_entity_poly.type
_entity_poly.pdbx_seq_one_letter_code
_entity_poly.pdbx_strand_id
1 'polypeptide(L)'
;MLEIVDLHEYRAFCFRGEGRCNIVISAKGRTNNLRIVWRLAKKRRSNLINFKPKCDIINKYMEQFISPFLDDNYLIKAKLVNINSDELHHLAKIPSLPKNHKIEDFNELISTYPTNSSRFPHKSHNCSRTILALEMPDATRIPRLNAHCFGPTITLEIKPKQG
;
A
#
# COMPACT_ATOMS: atom_id res chain seq x y z
N MET A 1 16.98 -3.43 12.00
CA MET A 1 15.80 -2.62 12.39
C MET A 1 14.98 -2.39 11.13
N LEU A 2 13.66 -2.53 11.17
CA LEU A 2 12.82 -2.29 9.99
C LEU A 2 12.74 -0.79 9.72
N GLU A 3 12.80 -0.41 8.45
CA GLU A 3 12.69 0.98 8.00
C GLU A 3 11.34 1.58 8.39
N ILE A 4 11.37 2.81 8.88
CA ILE A 4 10.18 3.61 9.14
C ILE A 4 9.99 4.53 7.93
N VAL A 5 8.85 4.40 7.25
CA VAL A 5 8.50 5.22 6.11
C VAL A 5 8.18 6.63 6.60
N ASP A 6 8.83 7.63 6.01
CA ASP A 6 8.40 9.03 6.10
C ASP A 6 7.45 9.31 4.93
N LEU A 7 6.17 9.54 5.22
CA LEU A 7 5.17 9.80 4.19
C LEU A 7 5.37 11.16 3.51
N HIS A 8 6.12 12.10 4.09
CA HIS A 8 6.41 13.38 3.44
C HIS A 8 7.37 13.25 2.25
N GLU A 9 8.16 12.17 2.18
CA GLU A 9 9.02 11.86 1.02
C GLU A 9 8.23 11.43 -0.23
N TYR A 10 6.91 11.26 -0.09
CA TYR A 10 6.02 10.81 -1.14
C TYR A 10 5.03 11.89 -1.57
N ARG A 11 4.48 11.69 -2.75
CA ARG A 11 3.47 12.54 -3.38
C ARG A 11 2.51 11.73 -4.23
N ALA A 12 1.50 12.38 -4.78
CA ALA A 12 0.56 11.79 -5.74
C ALA A 12 -0.05 10.46 -5.22
N PHE A 13 -0.50 10.49 -3.97
CA PHE A 13 -1.14 9.37 -3.29
C PHE A 13 -2.48 9.07 -3.94
N CYS A 14 -2.82 7.79 -4.08
CA CYS A 14 -4.16 7.41 -4.53
C CYS A 14 -4.58 6.04 -4.01
N PHE A 15 -5.89 5.87 -3.89
CA PHE A 15 -6.50 4.59 -3.61
C PHE A 15 -6.37 3.68 -4.84
N ARG A 16 -5.76 2.50 -4.69
CA ARG A 16 -5.65 1.52 -5.78
C ARG A 16 -6.74 0.47 -5.76
N GLY A 17 -7.23 0.15 -4.57
CA GLY A 17 -8.33 -0.78 -4.41
C GLY A 17 -8.31 -1.46 -3.06
N GLU A 18 -9.31 -2.31 -2.88
CA GLU A 18 -9.40 -3.14 -1.70
C GLU A 18 -9.92 -4.53 -2.05
N GLY A 19 -9.31 -5.53 -1.43
CA GLY A 19 -9.86 -6.88 -1.38
C GLY A 19 -10.55 -7.13 -0.05
N ARG A 20 -10.99 -8.37 0.18
CA ARG A 20 -11.58 -8.77 1.47
C ARG A 20 -10.64 -8.58 2.66
N CYS A 21 -9.34 -8.77 2.48
CA CYS A 21 -8.38 -8.79 3.58
C CYS A 21 -7.45 -7.58 3.62
N ASN A 22 -7.38 -6.76 2.57
CA ASN A 22 -6.38 -5.69 2.48
C ASN A 22 -6.92 -4.47 1.76
N ILE A 23 -6.38 -3.30 2.11
CA ILE A 23 -6.45 -2.03 1.39
C ILE A 23 -5.10 -1.82 0.71
N VAL A 24 -5.12 -1.25 -0.50
CA VAL A 24 -3.91 -0.88 -1.23
C VAL A 24 -3.95 0.61 -1.55
N ILE A 25 -2.92 1.32 -1.08
CA ILE A 25 -2.70 2.74 -1.34
C ILE A 25 -1.38 2.87 -2.08
N SER A 26 -1.35 3.64 -3.16
CA SER A 26 -0.11 3.92 -3.88
C SER A 26 0.37 5.34 -3.63
N ALA A 27 1.67 5.54 -3.75
CA ALA A 27 2.30 6.85 -3.73
C ALA A 27 3.54 6.87 -4.64
N LYS A 28 3.94 8.06 -5.08
CA LYS A 28 5.12 8.27 -5.91
C LYS A 28 6.21 8.93 -5.05
N GLY A 29 7.40 8.32 -5.00
CA GLY A 29 8.55 8.93 -4.34
C GLY A 29 8.90 10.27 -4.99
N ARG A 30 9.18 11.29 -4.17
CA ARG A 30 9.51 12.63 -4.68
C ARG A 30 10.85 12.67 -5.41
N THR A 31 11.85 11.94 -4.90
CA THR A 31 13.23 11.93 -5.40
C THR A 31 13.41 10.95 -6.56
N ASN A 32 13.07 9.69 -6.35
CA ASN A 32 13.29 8.61 -7.33
C ASN A 32 12.18 8.48 -8.39
N ASN A 33 11.06 9.19 -8.23
CA ASN A 33 9.88 9.10 -9.08
C ASN A 33 9.27 7.68 -9.23
N LEU A 34 9.70 6.72 -8.40
CA LEU A 34 9.17 5.37 -8.39
C LEU A 34 7.79 5.39 -7.75
N ARG A 35 6.84 4.66 -8.34
CA ARG A 35 5.52 4.46 -7.74
C ARG A 35 5.50 3.14 -7.01
N ILE A 36 5.19 3.20 -5.73
CA ILE A 36 5.05 2.05 -4.85
C ILE A 36 3.60 1.93 -4.36
N VAL A 37 3.29 0.78 -3.78
CA VAL A 37 2.06 0.55 -3.04
C VAL A 37 2.37 0.05 -1.64
N TRP A 38 1.57 0.49 -0.68
CA TRP A 38 1.47 -0.12 0.63
C TRP A 38 0.20 -0.97 0.70
N ARG A 39 0.37 -2.24 1.03
CA ARG A 39 -0.70 -3.19 1.30
C ARG A 39 -0.93 -3.26 2.80
N LEU A 40 -2.08 -2.73 3.23
CA LEU A 40 -2.48 -2.60 4.62
C LEU A 40 -3.53 -3.67 4.95
N ALA A 41 -3.25 -4.50 5.96
CA ALA A 41 -4.19 -5.55 6.36
C ALA A 41 -5.44 -4.97 7.01
N LYS A 42 -6.60 -5.57 6.74
CA LYS A 42 -7.90 -5.18 7.30
C LYS A 42 -8.41 -6.17 8.34
N LYS A 43 -9.19 -5.65 9.29
CA LYS A 43 -10.08 -6.46 10.13
C LYS A 43 -11.36 -6.75 9.36
N ARG A 44 -11.64 -8.04 9.14
CA ARG A 44 -12.77 -8.50 8.32
C ARG A 44 -14.14 -7.98 8.77
N ARG A 45 -14.38 -7.82 10.08
CA ARG A 45 -15.68 -7.39 10.61
C ARG A 45 -15.93 -5.89 10.48
N SER A 46 -14.90 -5.07 10.67
CA SER A 46 -15.04 -3.61 10.73
C SER A 46 -14.56 -2.88 9.47
N ASN A 47 -13.91 -3.57 8.53
CA ASN A 47 -13.21 -2.98 7.38
C ASN A 47 -12.11 -1.96 7.73
N LEU A 48 -11.77 -1.81 9.01
CA LEU A 48 -10.69 -0.95 9.49
C LEU A 48 -9.33 -1.62 9.28
N ILE A 49 -8.29 -0.81 9.15
CA ILE A 49 -6.91 -1.29 9.11
C ILE A 49 -6.55 -1.94 10.45
N ASN A 50 -5.86 -3.07 10.37
CA ASN A 50 -5.47 -3.86 11.52
C ASN A 50 -4.18 -3.33 12.16
N PHE A 51 -4.23 -3.10 13.48
CA PHE A 51 -3.10 -2.60 14.26
C PHE A 51 -2.00 -3.64 14.53
N LYS A 52 -2.32 -4.93 14.36
CA LYS A 52 -1.36 -6.04 14.50
C LYS A 52 -1.41 -6.93 13.26
N PRO A 53 -0.95 -6.41 12.11
CA PRO A 53 -0.98 -7.16 10.86
C PRO A 53 0.11 -8.24 10.87
N LYS A 54 -0.21 -9.41 10.30
CA LYS A 54 0.70 -10.57 10.21
C LYS A 54 1.55 -10.53 8.93
N CYS A 55 2.10 -9.35 8.59
CA CYS A 55 2.79 -9.14 7.31
C CYS A 55 4.07 -9.99 7.21
N ASP A 56 4.78 -10.18 8.31
CA ASP A 56 5.97 -11.01 8.43
C ASP A 56 5.67 -12.49 8.09
N ILE A 57 4.58 -13.03 8.62
CA ILE A 57 4.13 -14.41 8.33
C ILE A 57 3.74 -14.55 6.86
N ILE A 58 3.02 -13.56 6.31
CA ILE A 58 2.65 -13.56 4.89
C ILE A 58 3.90 -13.52 4.01
N ASN A 59 4.88 -12.69 4.34
CA ASN A 59 6.11 -12.58 3.56
C ASN A 59 6.90 -13.90 3.59
N LYS A 60 7.07 -14.51 4.77
CA LYS A 60 7.69 -15.84 4.91
C LYS A 60 6.94 -16.91 4.15
N TYR A 61 5.60 -16.88 4.17
CA TYR A 61 4.80 -17.83 3.41
C TYR A 61 5.01 -17.68 1.91
N MET A 62 5.03 -16.44 1.39
CA MET A 62 5.33 -16.19 -0.02
C MET A 62 6.72 -16.71 -0.40
N GLU A 63 7.74 -16.43 0.42
CA GLU A 63 9.11 -16.87 0.16
C GLU A 63 9.27 -18.39 0.23
N GLN A 64 8.74 -19.05 1.26
CA GLN A 64 9.00 -20.47 1.51
C GLN A 64 8.06 -21.42 0.76
N PHE A 65 6.81 -21.00 0.50
CA PHE A 65 5.78 -21.90 -0.02
C PHE A 65 5.28 -21.53 -1.40
N ILE A 66 5.35 -20.25 -1.80
CA ILE A 66 4.82 -19.83 -3.11
C ILE A 66 5.94 -19.66 -4.13
N SER A 67 7.04 -19.00 -3.74
CA SER A 67 8.16 -18.73 -4.65
C SER A 67 8.76 -19.97 -5.31
N PRO A 68 8.90 -21.14 -4.65
CA PRO A 68 9.50 -22.30 -5.31
C PRO A 68 8.71 -22.84 -6.51
N PHE A 69 7.43 -22.45 -6.66
CA PHE A 69 6.57 -22.90 -7.76
C PHE A 69 6.48 -21.90 -8.92
N LEU A 70 7.08 -20.71 -8.80
CA LEU A 70 6.96 -19.64 -9.76
C LEU A 70 8.34 -19.09 -10.09
N ASP A 71 8.57 -18.74 -11.36
CA ASP A 71 9.81 -18.08 -11.75
C ASP A 71 9.86 -16.64 -11.18
N ASP A 72 11.06 -16.23 -10.76
CA ASP A 72 11.29 -14.95 -10.08
C ASP A 72 10.85 -13.73 -10.93
N ASN A 73 10.80 -13.86 -12.26
CA ASN A 73 10.30 -12.82 -13.15
C ASN A 73 8.81 -12.52 -12.97
N TYR A 74 8.04 -13.43 -12.36
CA TYR A 74 6.61 -13.27 -12.11
C TYR A 74 6.27 -12.89 -10.66
N LEU A 75 7.26 -12.85 -9.78
CA LEU A 75 7.06 -12.55 -8.35
C LEU A 75 7.78 -11.28 -7.92
N ILE A 76 6.98 -10.31 -7.47
CA ILE A 76 7.52 -9.11 -6.84
C ILE A 76 7.79 -9.41 -5.37
N LYS A 77 9.05 -9.29 -4.96
CA LYS A 77 9.42 -9.36 -3.54
C LYS A 77 8.90 -8.14 -2.79
N ALA A 78 8.07 -8.37 -1.78
CA ALA A 78 7.58 -7.32 -0.91
C ALA A 78 8.62 -6.98 0.17
N LYS A 79 8.75 -5.68 0.45
CA LYS A 79 9.55 -5.15 1.55
C LYS A 79 8.67 -4.96 2.78
N LEU A 80 9.16 -5.38 3.94
CA LEU A 80 8.51 -5.09 5.22
C LEU A 80 8.94 -3.70 5.69
N VAL A 81 7.96 -2.83 5.93
CA VAL A 81 8.19 -1.46 6.38
C VAL A 81 7.27 -1.11 7.55
N ASN A 82 7.69 -0.15 8.36
CA ASN A 82 6.88 0.42 9.43
C ASN A 82 6.33 1.77 9.00
N ILE A 83 5.07 2.05 9.30
CA ILE A 83 4.46 3.37 9.12
C ILE A 83 4.09 3.88 10.51
N ASN A 84 4.37 5.16 10.80
CA ASN A 84 3.95 5.77 12.05
C ASN A 84 2.41 5.71 12.16
N SER A 85 1.89 5.38 13.35
CA SER A 85 0.45 5.23 13.56
C SER A 85 -0.35 6.52 13.33
N ASP A 86 0.20 7.68 13.66
CA ASP A 86 -0.45 8.97 13.43
C ASP A 86 -0.46 9.31 11.94
N GLU A 87 0.64 9.08 11.24
CA GLU A 87 0.71 9.24 9.78
C GLU A 87 -0.21 8.25 9.06
N LEU A 88 -0.27 7.00 9.53
CA LEU A 88 -1.17 5.98 9.00
C LEU A 88 -2.64 6.37 9.20
N HIS A 89 -2.98 7.05 10.30
CA HIS A 89 -4.31 7.60 10.50
C HIS A 89 -4.69 8.57 9.37
N HIS A 90 -3.78 9.45 8.97
CA HIS A 90 -4.00 10.36 7.84
C HIS A 90 -4.02 9.65 6.49
N LEU A 91 -3.08 8.73 6.25
CA LEU A 91 -3.03 7.91 5.03
C LEU A 91 -4.34 7.10 4.85
N ALA A 92 -4.88 6.59 5.94
CA ALA A 92 -6.11 5.79 5.97
C ALA A 92 -7.40 6.57 5.70
N LYS A 93 -7.33 7.89 5.45
CA LYS A 93 -8.45 8.69 4.92
C LYS A 93 -8.68 8.46 3.42
N ILE A 94 -7.62 8.11 2.68
CA ILE A 94 -7.64 7.92 1.22
C ILE A 94 -8.76 6.98 0.73
N PRO A 95 -9.03 5.81 1.35
CA PRO A 95 -10.07 4.90 0.89
C PRO A 95 -11.51 5.46 1.01
N SER A 96 -11.69 6.56 1.72
CA SER A 96 -12.99 7.24 1.89
C SER A 96 -13.17 8.40 0.91
N LEU A 97 -12.16 8.71 0.10
CA LEU A 97 -12.19 9.77 -0.91
C LEU A 97 -12.95 9.33 -2.18
N PRO A 98 -13.39 10.28 -3.02
CA PRO A 98 -13.99 9.96 -4.32
C PRO A 98 -13.09 9.08 -5.19
N LYS A 99 -13.71 8.29 -6.08
CA LYS A 99 -12.97 7.43 -7.00
C LYS A 99 -12.01 8.26 -7.87
N ASN A 100 -10.83 7.71 -8.13
CA ASN A 100 -9.75 8.33 -8.91
C ASN A 100 -9.21 9.65 -8.33
N HIS A 101 -9.57 9.98 -7.09
CA HIS A 101 -9.02 11.15 -6.42
C HIS A 101 -7.54 10.91 -6.09
N LYS A 102 -6.71 11.88 -6.46
CA LYS A 102 -5.26 11.84 -6.30
C LYS A 102 -4.84 13.02 -5.44
N ILE A 103 -4.14 12.73 -4.35
CA ILE A 103 -3.63 13.70 -3.40
C ILE A 103 -2.18 13.99 -3.74
N GLU A 104 -1.85 15.21 -4.12
CA GLU A 104 -0.46 15.53 -4.51
C GLU A 104 0.46 15.62 -3.29
N ASP A 105 -0.01 16.14 -2.16
CA ASP A 105 0.81 16.36 -0.96
C ASP A 105 0.23 15.65 0.27
N PHE A 106 1.08 15.01 1.07
CA PHE A 106 0.65 14.35 2.30
C PHE A 106 0.00 15.34 3.28
N ASN A 107 0.45 16.60 3.31
CA ASN A 107 -0.11 17.64 4.17
C ASN A 107 -1.59 17.91 3.89
N GLU A 108 -2.06 17.68 2.65
CA GLU A 108 -3.48 17.80 2.29
C GLU A 108 -4.35 16.78 3.07
N LEU A 109 -3.85 15.57 3.30
CA LEU A 109 -4.51 14.56 4.15
C LEU A 109 -4.60 14.98 5.62
N ILE A 110 -3.67 15.82 6.07
CA ILE A 110 -3.63 16.32 7.43
C ILE A 110 -4.65 17.43 7.62
N SER A 111 -4.61 18.45 6.74
CA SER A 111 -5.37 19.69 6.90
C SER A 111 -6.81 19.63 6.37
N THR A 112 -7.05 18.91 5.26
CA THR A 112 -8.28 19.08 4.47
C THR A 112 -9.36 18.07 4.85
N TYR A 113 -8.96 16.84 5.18
CA TYR A 113 -9.92 15.75 5.39
C TYR A 113 -10.18 15.48 6.86
N PRO A 114 -11.44 15.26 7.26
CA PRO A 114 -11.79 15.10 8.66
C PRO A 114 -11.27 13.79 9.24
N THR A 115 -10.91 13.78 10.52
CA THR A 115 -10.36 12.64 11.27
C THR A 115 -11.27 11.40 11.22
N ASN A 116 -12.59 11.60 11.23
CA ASN A 116 -13.59 10.52 11.19
C ASN A 116 -13.67 9.80 9.83
N SER A 117 -13.07 10.35 8.76
CA SER A 117 -12.99 9.69 7.45
C SER A 117 -11.94 8.57 7.41
N SER A 118 -11.07 8.49 8.43
CA SER A 118 -10.00 7.53 8.48
C SER A 118 -10.49 6.11 8.77
N ARG A 119 -10.04 5.14 7.98
CA ARG A 119 -10.22 3.71 8.23
C ARG A 119 -9.20 3.13 9.22
N PHE A 120 -8.43 3.98 9.90
CA PHE A 120 -7.55 3.60 11.00
C PHE A 120 -7.91 4.47 12.22
N PRO A 121 -8.37 3.89 13.33
CA PRO A 121 -8.87 4.67 14.47
C PRO A 121 -7.75 5.50 15.09
N HIS A 122 -8.04 6.77 15.37
CA HIS A 122 -7.12 7.63 16.11
C HIS A 122 -7.10 7.16 17.57
N LYS A 123 -5.93 6.75 18.07
CA LYS A 123 -5.65 6.42 19.47
C LYS A 123 -6.49 5.27 20.04
N SER A 124 -6.00 4.05 19.85
CA SER A 124 -6.17 3.01 20.87
C SER A 124 -5.04 3.15 21.88
N HIS A 125 -5.34 3.17 23.19
CA HIS A 125 -4.33 3.19 24.27
C HIS A 125 -3.31 2.03 24.20
N ASN A 126 -3.56 1.02 23.36
CA ASN A 126 -2.71 -0.15 23.14
C ASN A 126 -2.15 -0.24 21.71
N CYS A 127 -2.13 0.87 20.96
CA CYS A 127 -1.60 0.89 19.60
C CYS A 127 -0.07 1.05 19.63
N SER A 128 0.65 0.18 18.91
CA SER A 128 2.07 0.34 18.66
C SER A 128 2.34 1.71 18.01
N ARG A 129 3.51 2.32 18.28
CA ARG A 129 3.90 3.60 17.65
C ARG A 129 4.01 3.49 16.14
N THR A 130 4.33 2.31 15.64
CA THR A 130 4.40 1.99 14.22
C THR A 130 3.59 0.74 13.89
N ILE A 131 3.09 0.68 12.66
CA ILE A 131 2.34 -0.44 12.11
C ILE A 131 3.09 -1.02 10.93
N LEU A 132 3.20 -2.35 10.90
CA LEU A 132 3.89 -3.08 9.83
C LEU A 132 3.03 -3.10 8.56
N ALA A 133 3.64 -2.85 7.41
CA ALA A 133 3.01 -2.91 6.09
C ALA A 133 3.90 -3.66 5.11
N LEU A 134 3.29 -4.11 4.01
CA LEU A 134 4.02 -4.64 2.85
C LEU A 134 4.11 -3.54 1.79
N GLU A 135 5.34 -3.14 1.47
CA GLU A 135 5.67 -2.22 0.40
C GLU A 135 6.13 -2.99 -0.84
N MET A 136 5.66 -2.59 -2.02
CA MET A 136 6.09 -3.16 -3.29
C MET A 136 5.93 -2.16 -4.43
N PRO A 137 6.68 -2.32 -5.54
CA PRO A 137 6.43 -1.58 -6.77
C PRO A 137 4.97 -1.68 -7.21
N ASP A 138 4.45 -0.57 -7.74
CA ASP A 138 3.09 -0.56 -8.28
C ASP A 138 3.02 -1.32 -9.60
N ALA A 139 2.29 -2.43 -9.60
CA ALA A 139 2.16 -3.32 -10.75
C ALA A 139 1.59 -2.63 -12.01
N THR A 140 0.85 -1.53 -11.85
CA THR A 140 0.32 -0.75 -12.99
C THR A 140 1.36 0.13 -13.68
N ARG A 141 2.57 0.16 -13.14
CA ARG A 141 3.66 1.09 -13.49
C ARG A 141 5.01 0.38 -13.62
N ILE A 142 4.99 -0.95 -13.79
CA ILE A 142 6.23 -1.74 -13.98
C ILE A 142 6.95 -1.20 -15.24
N PRO A 143 8.25 -0.89 -15.14
CA PRO A 143 9.03 -0.45 -16.29
C PRO A 143 8.96 -1.45 -17.44
N ARG A 144 8.82 -0.95 -18.67
CA ARG A 144 8.89 -1.80 -19.87
C ARG A 144 10.34 -2.19 -20.10
N LEU A 145 10.58 -3.45 -20.47
CA LEU A 145 11.92 -3.92 -20.85
C LEU A 145 12.45 -3.19 -22.10
N ASN A 146 11.56 -2.74 -22.98
CA ASN A 146 11.92 -2.01 -24.20
C ASN A 146 11.69 -0.50 -24.03
N ALA A 147 12.79 0.25 -23.90
CA ALA A 147 12.80 1.70 -23.70
C ALA A 147 12.27 2.53 -24.90
N HIS A 148 12.02 1.90 -26.04
CA HIS A 148 11.66 2.58 -27.30
C HIS A 148 10.16 2.79 -27.52
N CYS A 149 9.30 2.24 -26.66
CA CYS A 149 7.85 2.39 -26.79
C CYS A 149 7.34 3.50 -25.87
N PHE A 150 7.19 4.70 -26.41
CA PHE A 150 6.57 5.84 -25.73
C PHE A 150 5.05 5.77 -25.83
N GLY A 151 4.34 5.98 -24.72
CA GLY A 151 2.88 6.04 -24.72
C GLY A 151 2.24 5.64 -23.39
N PRO A 152 0.89 5.71 -23.32
CA PRO A 152 0.15 5.26 -22.15
C PRO A 152 0.39 3.77 -21.90
N THR A 153 0.36 3.37 -20.63
CA THR A 153 0.37 1.96 -20.21
C THR A 153 -1.02 1.56 -19.81
N ILE A 154 -1.53 0.49 -20.42
CA ILE A 154 -2.74 -0.19 -19.99
C ILE A 154 -2.30 -1.46 -19.26
N THR A 155 -2.78 -1.64 -18.03
CA THR A 155 -2.53 -2.83 -17.23
C THR A 155 -3.84 -3.55 -16.99
N LEU A 156 -3.85 -4.87 -17.20
CA LEU A 156 -5.01 -5.72 -16.98
C LEU A 156 -4.75 -6.61 -15.76
N GLU A 157 -5.66 -6.57 -14.78
CA GLU A 157 -5.69 -7.54 -13.68
C GLU A 157 -6.70 -8.64 -14.01
N ILE A 158 -6.24 -9.89 -14.05
CA ILE A 158 -7.09 -11.07 -14.27
C ILE A 158 -7.06 -11.94 -13.02
N LYS A 159 -8.24 -12.34 -12.54
CA LYS A 159 -8.41 -13.31 -11.46
C LYS A 159 -9.04 -14.60 -12.01
N PRO A 160 -8.24 -15.55 -12.53
CA PRO A 160 -8.73 -16.64 -13.40
C PRO A 160 -9.61 -17.70 -12.72
N LYS A 161 -9.71 -17.71 -11.38
CA LYS A 161 -10.41 -18.74 -10.59
C LYS A 161 -9.83 -20.13 -10.86
N GLN A 162 -10.53 -21.18 -10.41
CA GLN A 162 -10.17 -22.56 -10.71
C GLN A 162 -10.54 -22.83 -12.17
N GLY A 163 -9.55 -23.23 -12.95
CA GLY A 163 -9.73 -23.74 -14.32
C GLY A 163 -10.06 -25.22 -14.33
#